data_AF-A0A2E3VXN5-F1
#
_entry.id   AF-A0A2E3VXN5-F1
#
_cell.length_a   1.000
_cell.length_b   1.000
_cell.length_c   1.000
_cell.angle_alpha   90.00
_cell.angle_beta   90.00
_cell.angle_gamma   90.00
#
_symmetry.space_group_name_H-M   'P 1'
#
loop_
_entity.id
_entity.type
_entity.pdbx_description
1 polymer ?
#
loop_
_entity_poly.entity_id
_entity_poly.type
_entity_poly.pdbx_seq_one_letter_code
_entity_poly.pdbx_strand_id
1 'polypeptide(L)'
;MAFPDEKKLKDIRDKLESAEPSRTLPENATKAEKVKYKICEKFVSHLLENNVSQAELARHLKMDPARLNEIVKYRIDLFTIDKLLEIAERLDPNIDIRVA
;
A
#
# COMPACT_ATOMS: atom_id res chain seq x y z
N MET A 1 21.62 -8.90 12.13
CA MET A 1 20.35 -9.28 12.79
C MET A 1 20.44 -10.76 13.13
N ALA A 2 20.15 -11.16 14.37
CA ALA A 2 20.05 -12.58 14.74
C ALA A 2 18.68 -13.14 14.32
N PHE A 3 18.62 -14.42 13.97
CA PHE A 3 17.36 -15.07 13.64
C PHE A 3 16.45 -15.13 14.88
N PRO A 4 15.14 -14.81 14.77
CA PRO A 4 14.22 -14.87 15.91
C PRO A 4 14.09 -16.28 16.51
N ASP A 5 13.77 -16.36 17.79
CA ASP A 5 13.48 -17.60 18.50
C ASP A 5 12.09 -18.16 18.16
N GLU A 6 11.90 -19.47 18.38
CA GLU A 6 10.65 -20.19 18.00
C GLU A 6 9.40 -19.57 18.63
N LYS A 7 9.48 -19.10 19.87
CA LYS A 7 8.36 -18.47 20.56
C LYS A 7 7.94 -17.19 19.85
N LYS A 8 8.90 -16.33 19.52
CA LYS A 8 8.66 -15.10 18.78
C LYS A 8 8.10 -15.37 17.38
N LEU A 9 8.56 -16.42 16.70
CA LEU A 9 8.01 -16.83 15.40
C LEU A 9 6.55 -17.28 15.53
N LYS A 10 6.21 -18.05 16.57
CA LYS A 10 4.83 -18.47 16.84
C LYS A 10 3.93 -17.28 17.10
N ASP A 11 4.33 -16.36 17.97
CA ASP A 11 3.56 -15.15 18.29
C ASP A 11 3.30 -14.29 17.05
N ILE A 12 4.28 -14.19 16.13
CA ILE A 12 4.11 -13.49 14.86
C ILE A 12 3.11 -14.24 13.97
N ARG A 13 3.22 -15.57 13.85
CA ARG A 13 2.33 -16.37 13.00
C ARG A 13 0.88 -16.31 13.48
N ASP A 14 0.64 -16.44 14.78
CA ASP A 14 -0.70 -16.37 15.38
C ASP A 14 -1.35 -14.98 15.14
N LYS A 15 -0.56 -13.91 15.20
CA LYS A 15 -1.05 -12.54 14.87
C LYS A 15 -1.37 -12.38 13.39
N LEU A 16 -0.58 -12.98 12.51
CA LEU A 16 -0.74 -12.86 11.06
C LEU A 16 -1.87 -13.74 10.52
N GLU A 17 -2.27 -14.80 11.22
CA GLU A 17 -3.34 -15.72 10.79
C GLU A 17 -4.69 -15.00 10.60
N SER A 18 -4.99 -14.02 11.47
CA SER A 18 -6.21 -13.21 11.37
C SER A 18 -6.02 -11.91 10.57
N ALA A 19 -4.78 -11.57 10.22
CA ALA A 19 -4.46 -10.33 9.53
C ALA A 19 -4.73 -10.49 8.04
N GLU A 20 -5.57 -9.62 7.48
CA GLU A 20 -5.81 -9.64 6.06
C GLU A 20 -4.55 -9.18 5.28
N PRO A 21 -4.06 -10.01 4.32
CA PRO A 21 -2.80 -9.78 3.64
C PRO A 21 -2.87 -8.67 2.59
N SER A 22 -1.69 -8.20 2.17
CA SER A 22 -1.58 -7.35 0.97
C SER A 22 -1.73 -8.21 -0.28
N ARG A 23 -2.42 -7.69 -1.30
CA ARG A 23 -2.62 -8.40 -2.57
C ARG A 23 -1.40 -8.25 -3.46
N THR A 24 -1.03 -9.34 -4.13
CA THR A 24 -0.01 -9.30 -5.19
C THR A 24 -0.67 -8.97 -6.52
N LEU A 25 0.15 -8.48 -7.45
CA LEU A 25 -0.27 -8.32 -8.83
C LEU A 25 -0.50 -9.71 -9.47
N PRO A 26 -1.61 -9.94 -10.20
CA PRO A 26 -1.82 -11.21 -10.89
C PRO A 26 -0.80 -11.42 -12.02
N GLU A 27 -0.47 -12.68 -12.33
CA GLU A 27 0.54 -13.03 -13.34
C GLU A 27 0.24 -12.42 -14.72
N ASN A 28 -1.04 -12.39 -15.10
CA ASN A 28 -1.51 -11.83 -16.37
C ASN A 28 -2.09 -10.41 -16.23
N ALA A 29 -1.52 -9.60 -15.33
CA ALA A 29 -2.01 -8.24 -15.09
C ALA A 29 -1.97 -7.36 -16.34
N THR A 30 -3.09 -6.69 -16.58
CA THR A 30 -3.23 -5.65 -17.60
C THR A 30 -2.33 -4.46 -17.29
N LYS A 31 -2.05 -3.64 -18.32
CA LYS A 31 -1.32 -2.37 -18.13
C LYS A 31 -2.00 -1.47 -17.10
N ALA A 32 -3.33 -1.43 -17.11
CA ALA A 32 -4.10 -0.65 -16.15
C ALA A 32 -3.87 -1.11 -14.70
N GLU A 33 -3.91 -2.42 -14.45
CA GLU A 33 -3.64 -2.98 -13.12
C GLU A 33 -2.20 -2.71 -12.66
N LYS A 34 -1.23 -2.84 -13.57
CA LYS A 34 0.17 -2.47 -13.29
C LYS A 34 0.32 -1.01 -12.89
N VAL A 35 -0.36 -0.09 -13.57
CA VAL A 35 -0.38 1.35 -13.22
C VAL A 35 -0.95 1.55 -11.83
N LYS A 36 -2.13 0.99 -11.54
CA LYS A 36 -2.76 1.12 -10.20
C LYS A 36 -1.84 0.58 -9.11
N TYR A 37 -1.21 -0.57 -9.36
CA TYR A 37 -0.27 -1.19 -8.44
C TYR A 37 0.94 -0.29 -8.17
N LYS A 38 1.50 0.31 -9.22
CA LYS A 38 2.60 1.27 -9.10
C LYS A 38 2.21 2.54 -8.35
N ILE A 39 0.97 3.00 -8.49
CA ILE A 39 0.46 4.11 -7.69
C ILE A 39 0.37 3.71 -6.21
N CYS A 40 -0.20 2.53 -5.90
CA CYS A 40 -0.26 2.01 -4.53
C CYS A 40 1.14 1.89 -3.89
N GLU A 41 2.14 1.43 -4.64
CA GLU A 41 3.54 1.32 -4.20
C GLU A 41 4.08 2.66 -3.67
N LYS A 42 3.73 3.79 -4.30
CA LYS A 42 4.18 5.12 -3.86
C LYS A 42 3.70 5.48 -2.46
N PHE A 43 2.49 5.09 -2.08
CA PHE A 43 1.98 5.29 -0.71
C PHE A 43 2.78 4.48 0.29
N VAL A 44 3.10 3.22 -0.05
CA VAL A 44 3.91 2.35 0.82
C VAL A 44 5.32 2.87 0.97
N SER A 45 5.97 3.27 -0.14
CA SER A 45 7.28 3.92 -0.11
C SER A 45 7.27 5.16 0.77
N HIS A 46 6.27 6.03 0.64
CA HIS A 46 6.17 7.23 1.46
C HIS A 46 6.04 6.92 2.96
N LEU A 47 5.21 5.94 3.34
CA LEU A 47 5.08 5.49 4.74
C LEU A 47 6.43 5.02 5.30
N LEU A 48 7.18 4.24 4.51
CA LEU A 48 8.47 3.66 4.93
C LEU A 48 9.58 4.71 4.98
N GLU A 49 9.71 5.55 3.95
CA GLU A 49 10.76 6.56 3.82
C GLU A 49 10.62 7.67 4.85
N ASN A 50 9.37 8.06 5.18
CA ASN A 50 9.10 9.13 6.15
C ASN A 50 8.82 8.60 7.56
N ASN A 51 8.79 7.28 7.74
CA ASN A 51 8.49 6.61 9.01
C ASN A 51 7.19 7.12 9.68
N VAL A 52 6.14 7.32 8.86
CA VAL A 52 4.82 7.79 9.32
C VAL A 52 3.83 6.63 9.34
N SER A 53 2.91 6.65 10.30
CA SER A 53 1.85 5.65 10.39
C SER A 53 0.77 5.87 9.32
N GLN A 54 0.02 4.82 8.97
CA GLN A 54 -1.13 4.96 8.08
C GLN A 54 -2.16 5.97 8.61
N ALA A 55 -2.40 6.01 9.91
CA ALA A 55 -3.34 6.96 10.51
C ALA A 55 -2.87 8.42 10.40
N GLU A 56 -1.56 8.68 10.46
CA GLU A 56 -1.00 10.02 10.22
C GLU A 56 -1.08 10.40 8.75
N LEU A 57 -0.69 9.49 7.85
CA LEU A 57 -0.77 9.75 6.41
C LEU A 57 -2.21 10.00 5.95
N ALA A 58 -3.19 9.24 6.45
CA ALA A 58 -4.60 9.45 6.14
C ALA A 58 -5.07 10.85 6.56
N ARG A 59 -4.63 11.33 7.73
CA ARG A 59 -4.92 12.69 8.22
C ARG A 59 -4.29 13.75 7.33
N HIS A 60 -3.03 13.57 6.91
CA HIS A 60 -2.34 14.50 6.01
C HIS A 60 -3.03 14.59 4.64
N LEU A 61 -3.43 13.45 4.08
CA LEU A 61 -4.14 13.37 2.80
C LEU A 61 -5.63 13.74 2.89
N LYS A 62 -6.14 14.03 4.10
CA LYS A 62 -7.55 14.30 4.41
C LYS A 62 -8.46 13.21 3.85
N MET A 63 -8.11 11.96 4.11
CA MET A 63 -8.85 10.78 3.64
C MET A 63 -9.20 9.84 4.78
N ASP A 64 -10.19 8.99 4.53
CA ASP A 64 -10.59 7.96 5.47
C ASP A 64 -9.46 6.91 5.68
N PRO A 65 -9.11 6.55 6.93
CA PRO A 65 -8.06 5.56 7.20
C PRO A 65 -8.33 4.18 6.60
N ALA A 66 -9.59 3.74 6.50
CA ALA A 66 -9.92 2.48 5.85
C ALA A 66 -9.60 2.54 4.35
N ARG A 67 -9.86 3.68 3.70
CA ARG A 67 -9.53 3.89 2.29
C ARG A 67 -8.01 3.86 2.05
N LEU A 68 -7.22 4.46 2.93
CA LEU A 68 -5.76 4.35 2.84
C LEU A 68 -5.29 2.91 3.05
N ASN A 69 -5.87 2.19 4.02
CA ASN A 69 -5.54 0.79 4.26
C ASN A 69 -5.84 -0.09 3.03
N GLU A 70 -6.93 0.17 2.29
CA GLU A 70 -7.20 -0.51 1.01
C GLU A 70 -6.12 -0.24 -0.05
N ILE A 71 -5.63 0.99 -0.15
CA ILE A 71 -4.55 1.38 -1.08
C ILE A 71 -3.24 0.67 -0.70
N VAL A 72 -2.86 0.71 0.58
CA VAL A 72 -1.63 0.09 1.11
C VAL A 72 -1.66 -1.43 1.00
N LYS A 73 -2.85 -2.05 1.07
CA LYS A 73 -3.06 -3.48 0.82
C LYS A 73 -3.19 -3.86 -0.66
N TYR A 74 -2.97 -2.92 -1.58
CA TYR A 74 -3.04 -3.14 -3.04
C TYR A 74 -4.41 -3.69 -3.51
N ARG A 75 -5.52 -3.21 -2.93
CA ARG A 75 -6.88 -3.51 -3.44
C ARG A 75 -7.21 -2.69 -4.68
N ILE A 76 -6.43 -2.89 -5.74
CA ILE A 76 -6.49 -2.12 -6.99
C ILE A 76 -7.81 -2.25 -7.75
N ASP A 77 -8.59 -3.29 -7.46
CA ASP A 77 -9.94 -3.54 -7.94
C ASP A 77 -10.96 -2.51 -7.43
N LEU A 78 -10.72 -1.89 -6.27
CA LEU A 78 -11.62 -0.92 -5.64
C LEU A 78 -11.47 0.51 -6.16
N PHE A 79 -10.53 0.75 -7.08
CA PHE A 79 -10.19 2.10 -7.53
C PHE A 79 -10.03 2.17 -9.05
N THR A 80 -10.38 3.31 -9.62
CA THR A 80 -9.95 3.69 -10.97
C THR A 80 -8.55 4.29 -10.94
N ILE A 81 -7.87 4.34 -12.09
CA ILE A 81 -6.55 4.98 -12.21
C ILE A 81 -6.67 6.46 -11.83
N ASP A 82 -7.66 7.15 -12.38
CA ASP A 82 -7.87 8.58 -12.15
C ASP A 82 -8.03 8.89 -10.65
N LYS A 83 -8.79 8.05 -9.94
CA LYS A 83 -9.01 8.27 -8.50
C LYS A 83 -7.74 8.03 -7.68
N LEU A 84 -6.95 7.01 -8.03
CA LEU A 84 -5.67 6.77 -7.37
C LEU A 84 -4.68 7.90 -7.65
N LEU A 85 -4.65 8.40 -8.89
CA LEU A 85 -3.77 9.50 -9.28
C LEU A 85 -4.14 10.79 -8.55
N GLU A 86 -5.42 11.17 -8.50
CA GLU A 86 -5.90 12.35 -7.76
C GLU A 86 -5.47 12.32 -6.29
N ILE A 87 -5.46 11.15 -5.66
CA ILE A 87 -4.99 10.99 -4.28
C ILE A 87 -3.47 11.07 -4.21
N ALA A 88 -2.78 10.43 -5.17
CA ALA A 88 -1.33 10.39 -5.20
C ALA A 88 -0.69 11.77 -5.50
N GLU A 89 -1.37 12.63 -6.26
CA GLU A 89 -0.96 14.03 -6.47
C GLU A 89 -0.97 14.85 -5.17
N ARG A 90 -1.81 14.49 -4.19
CA ARG A 90 -1.80 15.11 -2.86
C ARG A 90 -0.61 14.64 -2.02
N LEU A 91 -0.07 13.47 -2.34
CA LEU A 91 1.12 12.90 -1.70
C LEU A 91 2.39 13.51 -2.27
N ASP A 92 2.48 13.56 -3.60
CA ASP A 92 3.57 14.15 -4.36
C ASP A 92 3.01 14.81 -5.63
N PRO A 93 2.98 16.17 -5.70
CA PRO A 93 2.49 16.88 -6.88
C PRO A 93 3.29 16.63 -8.16
N ASN A 94 4.53 16.12 -8.06
CA ASN A 94 5.40 15.85 -9.20
C ASN A 94 5.47 14.35 -9.53
N ILE A 95 4.45 13.59 -9.13
CA ILE A 95 4.45 12.13 -9.27
C ILE A 95 4.65 11.70 -10.74
N ASP A 96 5.71 10.94 -10.98
CA ASP A 96 5.98 10.29 -12.27
C ASP A 96 5.76 8.77 -12.11
N ILE A 97 4.88 8.22 -12.96
CA ILE A 97 4.52 6.80 -12.97
C ILE A 97 4.91 6.22 -14.31
N ARG A 98 6.01 5.45 -14.30
CA ARG A 98 6.47 4.72 -15.48
C ARG A 98 6.06 3.26 -15.37
N VAL A 99 5.40 2.76 -16.41
CA VAL A 99 5.01 1.36 -16.53
C VAL A 99 5.54 0.83 -17.85
N ALA A 100 6.40 -0.19 -17.77
CA ALA A 100 6.97 -0.92 -18.91
C ALA A 100 6.03 -2.03 -19.38
#